data_AF-A0AB34PHD6-F1
#
_entry.id   AF-A0AB34PHD6-F1
#
_cell.length_a   1.000
_cell.length_b   1.000
_cell.length_c   1.000
_cell.angle_alpha   90.00
_cell.angle_beta   90.00
_cell.angle_gamma   90.00
#
_symmetry.space_group_name_H-M   'P 1'
#
loop_
_entity.id
_entity.type
_entity.pdbx_description
1 polymer ?
#
loop_
_entity_poly.entity_id
_entity_poly.type
_entity_poly.pdbx_seq_one_letter_code
_entity_poly.pdbx_strand_id
1 'polypeptide(L)'
;MITSLAGWVLAGFSSCSQTEIREREPQVVDELVSPSLDGITFSLHFSGQDPKEVNTRAIHDNAEWDINDLQVFVFDSENKFLKRVEVTKGSGKGKFNTTGVTATYTYPLHDDLSDYPKANSIRQFFFLANAAPITDMEENTSTLQNLHEKVFAAQQTEEAKSILTPVSGRDYIPMTGMATFENGKTLIPYTKGMQATVILTRVVARIDVVNRIPGLKITELTLHNTFQKSRVSASTAEIDRFSGSVKTYASLGAGLQGARDGSKKLAKAFYLYEGKNLDEGGKCVYVRVKGELSIGGGSTTTFFYTIPFKTKELGSAVLGAPIDVKRNHLYTIILGSDKDKGTLDFSFTDEPWNMHTFYEPFSPVMATAPQNDAVYTYKLAGIGAADLSFKKAGGTATLMLNCRVEGHTTFNIDDTSTLNPGWLTGVPTLNGDGNKTLTIKAPVNSGTTVRRGTIIITSDTGEKLTLNVTQAH
;
A
#
# COMPACT_ATOMS: atom_id res chain seq x y z
N MET A 1 84.70 -30.26 12.85
CA MET A 1 84.79 -29.47 14.10
C MET A 1 83.59 -28.54 14.13
N ILE A 2 82.50 -28.93 14.78
CA ILE A 2 82.13 -28.61 16.18
C ILE A 2 81.60 -27.16 16.33
N THR A 3 80.27 -27.10 16.53
CA THR A 3 79.38 -26.17 17.31
C THR A 3 79.29 -24.69 16.94
N SER A 4 78.11 -24.17 16.52
CA SER A 4 76.88 -23.73 17.26
C SER A 4 76.85 -22.18 17.33
N LEU A 5 75.78 -21.38 17.29
CA LEU A 5 74.33 -21.41 17.58
C LEU A 5 73.77 -20.16 16.84
N ALA A 6 72.65 -20.17 16.11
CA ALA A 6 71.27 -19.91 16.54
C ALA A 6 70.66 -18.78 15.68
N GLY A 7 69.38 -18.92 15.30
CA GLY A 7 68.61 -17.88 14.59
C GLY A 7 67.81 -18.43 13.42
N TRP A 8 66.87 -19.34 13.67
CA TRP A 8 65.94 -19.82 12.65
C TRP A 8 64.72 -18.90 12.55
N VAL A 9 64.47 -18.44 11.33
CA VAL A 9 63.26 -17.78 10.85
C VAL A 9 62.18 -18.84 10.65
N LEU A 10 60.96 -18.57 11.10
CA LEU A 10 59.77 -19.36 10.74
C LEU A 10 58.63 -18.42 10.38
N ALA A 11 58.23 -18.47 9.11
CA ALA A 11 56.95 -18.00 8.60
C ALA A 11 56.20 -19.22 8.07
N GLY A 12 54.89 -19.31 8.35
CA GLY A 12 53.97 -20.19 7.62
C GLY A 12 52.98 -21.01 8.46
N PHE A 13 51.77 -20.44 8.59
CA PHE A 13 50.44 -21.06 8.72
C PHE A 13 50.12 -22.06 9.85
N SER A 14 49.10 -21.74 10.67
CA SER A 14 47.87 -22.55 10.79
C SER A 14 46.78 -21.91 11.68
N SER A 15 45.54 -21.94 11.18
CA SER A 15 44.29 -22.30 11.89
C SER A 15 43.66 -21.41 13.00
N CYS A 16 42.58 -20.74 12.59
CA CYS A 16 41.22 -20.64 13.16
C CYS A 16 40.91 -20.04 14.56
N SER A 17 40.11 -18.97 14.46
CA SER A 17 38.93 -18.55 15.23
C SER A 17 39.08 -17.94 16.62
N GLN A 18 38.84 -16.63 16.70
CA GLN A 18 37.86 -16.09 17.63
C GLN A 18 37.24 -14.80 17.08
N THR A 19 35.93 -14.74 17.22
CA THR A 19 34.99 -13.75 16.69
C THR A 19 35.14 -12.41 17.41
N GLU A 20 35.64 -11.38 16.73
CA GLU A 20 35.43 -10.00 17.17
C GLU A 20 34.19 -9.43 16.49
N ILE A 21 33.17 -9.20 17.31
CA ILE A 21 31.99 -8.40 16.96
C ILE A 21 32.49 -6.96 16.78
N ARG A 22 32.75 -6.55 15.53
CA ARG A 22 32.82 -5.11 15.22
C ARG A 22 31.41 -4.55 15.37
N GLU A 23 31.26 -3.66 16.35
CA GLU A 23 30.14 -2.73 16.45
C GLU A 23 29.93 -2.09 15.08
N ARG A 24 28.82 -2.44 14.41
CA ARG A 24 28.36 -1.68 13.25
C ARG A 24 27.95 -0.32 13.78
N GLU A 25 28.62 0.71 13.26
CA GLU A 25 28.10 2.08 13.29
C GLU A 25 26.61 2.04 12.92
N PRO A 26 25.75 2.79 13.64
CA PRO A 26 24.32 2.80 13.34
C PRO A 26 24.14 3.23 11.89
N GLN A 27 23.53 2.36 11.10
CA GLN A 27 23.13 2.69 9.74
C GLN A 27 22.24 3.92 9.81
N VAL A 28 22.66 4.93 9.06
CA VAL A 28 21.92 6.15 8.78
C VAL A 28 20.47 5.78 8.48
N VAL A 29 19.57 6.27 9.32
CA VAL A 29 18.12 6.25 9.12
C VAL A 29 17.84 6.85 7.75
N ASP A 30 17.04 6.16 6.94
CA ASP A 30 16.53 6.60 5.64
C ASP A 30 16.30 8.11 5.62
N GLU A 31 17.10 8.81 4.83
CA GLU A 31 16.94 10.24 4.59
C GLU A 31 15.66 10.40 3.75
N LEU A 32 14.54 10.66 4.43
CA LEU A 32 13.38 11.29 3.82
C LEU A 32 13.90 12.53 3.08
N VAL A 33 13.91 12.45 1.75
CA VAL A 33 14.36 13.54 0.87
C VAL A 33 13.67 14.82 1.33
N SER A 34 14.45 15.78 1.80
CA SER A 34 13.95 17.08 2.22
C SER A 34 13.22 17.73 1.03
N PRO A 35 11.98 18.23 1.18
CA PRO A 35 11.25 18.84 0.09
C PRO A 35 12.06 19.98 -0.50
N SER A 36 12.19 19.98 -1.82
CA SER A 36 12.81 21.08 -2.56
C SER A 36 11.95 22.34 -2.38
N LEU A 37 12.53 23.42 -1.86
CA LEU A 37 11.88 24.73 -1.75
C LEU A 37 11.67 25.40 -3.13
N ASP A 38 12.17 24.82 -4.22
CA ASP A 38 12.13 25.40 -5.57
C ASP A 38 10.80 25.11 -6.32
N GLY A 39 9.82 24.43 -5.72
CA GLY A 39 8.62 24.01 -6.45
C GLY A 39 7.44 23.54 -5.61
N ILE A 40 6.50 22.83 -6.24
CA ILE A 40 5.44 22.07 -5.57
C ILE A 40 5.89 20.61 -5.50
N THR A 41 5.95 20.05 -4.29
CA THR A 41 6.32 18.66 -4.07
C THR A 41 5.07 17.80 -3.98
N PHE A 42 4.98 16.79 -4.85
CA PHE A 42 3.94 15.78 -4.87
C PHE A 42 4.47 14.48 -4.26
N SER A 43 3.82 14.03 -3.20
CA SER A 43 3.94 12.66 -2.68
C SER A 43 2.94 11.79 -3.43
N LEU A 44 3.47 10.89 -4.26
CA LEU A 44 2.69 9.93 -5.03
C LEU A 44 2.57 8.66 -4.20
N HIS A 45 1.34 8.39 -3.77
CA HIS A 45 0.97 7.17 -3.09
C HIS A 45 0.25 6.26 -4.06
N PHE A 46 0.45 4.97 -3.85
CA PHE A 46 -0.34 3.95 -4.53
C PHE A 46 -1.59 3.71 -3.72
N SER A 47 -2.72 3.51 -4.40
CA SER A 47 -3.81 2.76 -3.80
C SER A 47 -3.25 1.35 -3.50
N GLY A 48 -2.81 1.12 -2.26
CA GLY A 48 -2.31 -0.16 -1.75
C GLY A 48 -0.85 -0.53 -2.07
N GLN A 49 -0.18 -1.14 -1.09
CA GLN A 49 0.98 -2.02 -1.30
C GLN A 49 0.57 -3.27 -2.09
N ASP A 50 1.55 -4.00 -2.64
CA ASP A 50 1.33 -5.41 -3.04
C ASP A 50 0.70 -6.18 -1.87
N PRO A 51 -0.27 -7.09 -2.09
CA PRO A 51 -0.80 -7.94 -1.03
C PRO A 51 0.35 -8.62 -0.30
N LYS A 52 0.41 -8.47 1.03
CA LYS A 52 1.34 -9.21 1.89
C LYS A 52 1.24 -10.69 1.50
N GLU A 53 2.41 -11.25 1.18
CA GLU A 53 2.64 -12.59 0.60
C GLU A 53 2.55 -12.69 -0.93
N VAL A 54 3.41 -11.95 -1.63
CA VAL A 54 3.92 -12.42 -2.91
C VAL A 54 4.96 -13.51 -2.63
N ASN A 55 4.51 -14.76 -2.49
CA ASN A 55 5.41 -15.90 -2.71
C ASN A 55 5.88 -15.79 -4.18
N THR A 56 7.16 -15.52 -4.39
CA THR A 56 7.80 -15.11 -5.66
C THR A 56 7.87 -16.22 -6.72
N ARG A 57 6.79 -17.00 -6.88
CA ARG A 57 6.64 -18.03 -7.93
C ARG A 57 5.49 -17.74 -8.90
N ALA A 58 5.18 -16.47 -9.14
CA ALA A 58 4.34 -16.05 -10.25
C ALA A 58 5.18 -15.14 -11.16
N ILE A 59 5.26 -15.49 -12.45
CA ILE A 59 6.02 -14.80 -13.50
C ILE A 59 5.37 -13.42 -13.75
N HIS A 60 5.71 -12.48 -12.87
CA HIS A 60 5.62 -11.04 -13.00
C HIS A 60 6.60 -10.49 -11.97
N ASP A 61 7.84 -10.28 -12.40
CA ASP A 61 8.97 -10.05 -11.51
C ASP A 61 9.02 -8.61 -10.96
N ASN A 62 8.18 -7.70 -11.48
CA ASN A 62 8.06 -6.33 -10.98
C ASN A 62 6.93 -6.18 -9.97
N ALA A 63 7.11 -5.25 -9.05
CA ALA A 63 6.04 -4.75 -8.21
C ALA A 63 4.88 -4.20 -9.05
N GLU A 64 3.64 -4.53 -8.71
CA GLU A 64 2.43 -4.05 -9.44
C GLU A 64 2.14 -2.57 -9.13
N TRP A 65 2.95 -1.94 -8.29
CA TRP A 65 2.93 -0.52 -7.96
C TRP A 65 4.10 0.26 -8.58
N ASP A 66 5.03 -0.38 -9.30
CA ASP A 66 6.19 0.34 -9.85
C ASP A 66 5.76 1.38 -10.91
N ILE A 67 6.42 2.54 -10.88
CA ILE A 67 6.25 3.64 -11.84
C ILE A 67 7.54 3.76 -12.64
N ASN A 68 7.43 3.65 -13.95
CA ASN A 68 8.48 3.89 -14.92
C ASN A 68 8.49 5.34 -15.42
N ASP A 69 7.31 5.86 -15.72
CA ASP A 69 7.11 7.18 -16.33
C ASP A 69 5.82 7.83 -15.81
N LEU A 70 5.80 9.16 -15.87
CA LEU A 70 4.66 9.98 -15.49
C LEU A 70 4.41 11.06 -16.54
N GLN A 71 3.14 11.34 -16.79
CA GLN A 71 2.67 12.53 -17.45
C GLN A 71 1.87 13.34 -16.43
N VAL A 72 2.22 14.61 -16.27
CA VAL A 72 1.58 15.56 -15.38
C VAL A 72 0.83 16.58 -16.21
N PHE A 73 -0.49 16.58 -16.13
CA PHE A 73 -1.36 17.55 -16.79
C PHE A 73 -1.69 18.66 -15.81
N VAL A 74 -1.41 19.89 -16.20
CA VAL A 74 -1.65 21.08 -15.39
C VAL A 74 -2.85 21.82 -15.95
N PHE A 75 -3.80 22.14 -15.07
CA PHE A 75 -5.00 22.92 -15.40
C PHE A 75 -5.07 24.18 -14.55
N ASP A 76 -5.73 25.22 -15.05
CA ASP A 76 -6.08 26.39 -14.26
C ASP A 76 -7.25 26.12 -13.29
N SER A 77 -7.70 27.16 -12.59
CA SER A 77 -8.83 27.09 -11.66
C SER A 77 -10.19 26.85 -12.35
N GLU A 78 -10.27 27.08 -13.65
CA GLU A 78 -11.48 26.88 -14.47
C GLU A 78 -11.43 25.55 -15.25
N ASN A 79 -10.47 24.68 -14.92
CA ASN A 79 -10.19 23.39 -15.53
C ASN A 79 -9.68 23.47 -16.98
N LYS A 80 -9.17 24.62 -17.45
CA LYS A 80 -8.52 24.73 -18.76
C LYS A 80 -7.13 24.15 -18.73
N PHE A 81 -6.83 23.33 -19.72
CA PHE A 81 -5.53 22.69 -19.88
C PHE A 81 -4.48 23.74 -20.20
N LEU A 82 -3.40 23.77 -19.41
CA LEU A 82 -2.29 24.69 -19.60
C LEU A 82 -1.12 23.98 -20.27
N LYS A 83 -0.69 22.86 -19.70
CA LYS A 83 0.41 22.08 -20.27
C LYS A 83 0.49 20.67 -19.74
N ARG A 84 1.19 19.84 -20.48
CA ARG A 84 1.63 18.50 -20.08
C ARG A 84 3.13 18.53 -19.81
N VAL A 85 3.56 17.88 -18.74
CA VAL A 85 4.97 17.65 -18.44
C VAL A 85 5.21 16.15 -18.42
N GLU A 86 6.18 15.68 -19.19
CA GLU A 86 6.66 14.31 -19.13
C GLU A 86 7.79 14.22 -18.10
N VAL A 87 7.70 13.22 -17.22
CA VAL A 87 8.59 13.04 -16.10
C VAL A 87 9.09 11.60 -16.12
N THR A 88 10.41 11.44 -16.06
CA THR A 88 11.07 10.14 -16.07
C THR A 88 11.59 9.79 -14.68
N LYS A 89 11.73 8.49 -14.42
CA LYS A 89 12.29 7.98 -13.16
C LYS A 89 13.76 8.39 -13.00
N GLY A 90 14.12 8.84 -11.81
CA GLY A 90 15.49 9.16 -11.42
C GLY A 90 15.58 10.37 -10.50
N SER A 91 16.80 10.72 -10.11
CA SER A 91 17.08 11.86 -9.23
C SER A 91 17.42 13.11 -10.04
N GLY A 92 16.90 14.27 -9.64
CA GLY A 92 17.21 15.58 -10.24
C GLY A 92 15.97 16.40 -10.61
N LYS A 93 16.18 17.64 -11.06
CA LYS A 93 15.10 18.55 -11.48
C LYS A 93 14.32 17.93 -12.65
N GLY A 94 12.99 17.93 -12.57
CA GLY A 94 12.11 17.38 -13.61
C GLY A 94 12.06 15.85 -13.67
N LYS A 95 12.60 15.16 -12.66
CA LYS A 95 12.50 13.70 -12.50
C LYS A 95 11.75 13.35 -11.23
N PHE A 96 11.23 12.13 -11.15
CA PHE A 96 10.65 11.60 -9.92
C PHE A 96 11.53 10.50 -9.34
N ASN A 97 11.68 10.50 -8.02
CA ASN A 97 12.39 9.45 -7.31
C ASN A 97 11.40 8.50 -6.62
N THR A 98 11.77 7.23 -6.48
CA THR A 98 10.98 6.21 -5.79
C THR A 98 11.73 5.72 -4.56
N THR A 99 11.10 5.78 -3.39
CA THR A 99 11.63 5.22 -2.14
C THR A 99 10.64 4.21 -1.59
N GLY A 100 10.96 2.92 -1.75
CA GLY A 100 10.01 1.84 -1.50
C GLY A 100 8.74 2.08 -2.30
N VAL A 101 7.66 2.38 -1.60
CA VAL A 101 6.31 2.47 -2.12
C VAL A 101 5.71 3.87 -2.10
N THR A 102 6.58 4.86 -2.02
CA THR A 102 6.21 6.25 -2.28
C THR A 102 7.10 6.74 -3.38
N ALA A 103 6.53 7.49 -4.31
CA ALA A 103 7.32 8.26 -5.26
C ALA A 103 7.18 9.74 -4.94
N THR A 104 8.26 10.49 -5.10
CA THR A 104 8.26 11.94 -4.89
C THR A 104 8.62 12.62 -6.19
N TYR A 105 7.78 13.56 -6.61
CA TYR A 105 8.02 14.42 -7.76
C TYR A 105 7.93 15.87 -7.33
N THR A 106 8.97 16.68 -7.62
CA THR A 106 8.88 18.13 -7.45
C THR A 106 8.64 18.76 -8.81
N TYR A 107 7.45 19.33 -8.97
CA TYR A 107 7.11 20.14 -10.11
C TYR A 107 7.82 21.50 -9.98
N PRO A 108 8.70 21.85 -10.93
CA PRO A 108 9.44 23.10 -10.85
C PRO A 108 8.49 24.27 -11.10
N LEU A 109 8.55 25.26 -10.20
CA LEU A 109 7.93 26.55 -10.47
C LEU A 109 8.87 27.34 -11.36
N HIS A 110 8.42 27.56 -12.58
CA HIS A 110 9.15 28.32 -13.57
C HIS A 110 9.12 29.81 -13.20
N ASP A 111 10.29 30.39 -12.90
CA ASP A 111 10.46 31.83 -12.68
C ASP A 111 10.19 32.63 -13.99
N ASP A 112 10.12 31.97 -15.16
CA ASP A 112 10.02 32.54 -16.51
C ASP A 112 8.61 32.46 -17.16
N LEU A 113 7.57 32.00 -16.47
CA LEU A 113 6.18 32.12 -16.98
C LEU A 113 5.71 33.58 -16.95
N SER A 114 6.28 34.45 -17.78
CA SER A 114 5.76 35.81 -18.03
C SER A 114 4.32 35.79 -18.55
N ASP A 115 3.85 34.66 -19.06
CA ASP A 115 2.58 34.55 -19.78
C ASP A 115 1.42 33.98 -18.93
N TYR A 116 1.68 33.58 -17.68
CA TYR A 116 0.62 33.07 -16.79
C TYR A 116 0.64 33.84 -15.46
N PRO A 117 -0.46 34.52 -15.06
CA PRO A 117 -0.43 35.51 -13.99
C PRO A 117 0.08 34.88 -12.69
N LYS A 118 1.21 35.45 -12.21
CA LYS A 118 2.24 34.82 -11.37
C LYS A 118 2.03 34.90 -9.86
N ALA A 119 0.97 35.52 -9.35
CA ALA A 119 0.74 35.65 -7.91
C ALA A 119 -0.64 35.10 -7.52
N ASN A 120 -0.69 34.22 -6.51
CA ASN A 120 -1.90 33.62 -5.94
C ASN A 120 -2.75 32.77 -6.91
N SER A 121 -2.16 32.33 -8.01
CA SER A 121 -2.86 31.48 -8.97
C SER A 121 -3.03 30.06 -8.41
N ILE A 122 -4.20 29.48 -8.60
CA ILE A 122 -4.55 28.14 -8.14
C ILE A 122 -4.58 27.21 -9.37
N ARG A 123 -4.14 25.96 -9.20
CA ARG A 123 -4.01 24.97 -10.28
C ARG A 123 -4.57 23.63 -9.87
N GLN A 124 -4.90 22.80 -10.85
CA GLN A 124 -5.13 21.38 -10.65
C GLN A 124 -4.06 20.58 -11.37
N PHE A 125 -3.72 19.41 -10.82
CA PHE A 125 -2.71 18.53 -11.38
C PHE A 125 -3.27 17.12 -11.48
N PHE A 126 -3.30 16.59 -12.69
CA PHE A 126 -3.68 15.20 -12.96
C PHE A 126 -2.45 14.40 -13.37
N PHE A 127 -2.26 13.25 -12.76
CA PHE A 127 -1.14 12.35 -12.98
C PHE A 127 -1.60 11.13 -13.74
N LEU A 128 -0.84 10.78 -14.77
CA LEU A 128 -0.98 9.56 -15.55
C LEU A 128 0.36 8.84 -15.53
N ALA A 129 0.38 7.63 -14.98
CA ALA A 129 1.58 6.81 -14.85
C ALA A 129 1.57 5.64 -15.82
N ASN A 130 2.74 5.26 -16.32
CA ASN A 130 2.97 4.04 -17.11
C ASN A 130 2.01 3.90 -18.28
N ALA A 131 1.82 4.95 -19.06
CA ALA A 131 0.84 4.96 -20.13
C ALA A 131 1.38 5.68 -21.36
N ALA A 132 0.86 5.31 -22.54
CA ALA A 132 1.18 6.01 -23.77
C ALA A 132 0.87 7.52 -23.64
N PRO A 133 1.70 8.41 -24.24
CA PRO A 133 1.47 9.84 -24.21
C PRO A 133 0.11 10.26 -24.79
N ILE A 134 -0.64 11.08 -24.05
CA ILE A 134 -1.85 11.74 -24.58
C ILE A 134 -1.45 13.07 -25.19
N THR A 135 -1.38 13.15 -26.52
CA THR A 135 -0.82 14.29 -27.28
C THR A 135 -1.85 15.25 -27.84
N ASP A 136 -3.13 14.91 -27.81
CA ASP A 136 -4.23 15.63 -28.45
C ASP A 136 -5.01 16.52 -27.46
N MET A 137 -4.25 17.21 -26.60
CA MET A 137 -4.74 18.22 -25.66
C MET A 137 -4.25 19.59 -26.13
N GLU A 138 -5.19 20.50 -26.38
CA GLU A 138 -4.92 21.86 -26.85
C GLU A 138 -4.92 22.84 -25.66
N GLU A 139 -3.83 23.58 -25.49
CA GLU A 139 -3.64 24.60 -24.46
C GLU A 139 -4.74 25.67 -24.53
N ASN A 140 -5.29 26.06 -23.36
CA ASN A 140 -6.40 27.00 -23.16
C ASN A 140 -7.76 26.61 -23.80
N THR A 141 -7.80 25.58 -24.63
CA THR A 141 -9.03 25.07 -25.25
C THR A 141 -9.56 23.85 -24.51
N SER A 142 -8.71 22.82 -24.37
CA SER A 142 -9.06 21.55 -23.73
C SER A 142 -9.31 21.72 -22.24
N THR A 143 -10.11 20.82 -21.67
CA THR A 143 -10.49 20.83 -20.25
C THR A 143 -10.08 19.56 -19.53
N LEU A 144 -10.13 19.57 -18.20
CA LEU A 144 -10.00 18.35 -17.40
C LEU A 144 -11.01 17.27 -17.83
N GLN A 145 -12.24 17.67 -18.17
CA GLN A 145 -13.25 16.74 -18.69
C GLN A 145 -12.82 16.10 -20.01
N ASN A 146 -12.21 16.88 -20.92
CA ASN A 146 -11.68 16.32 -22.17
C ASN A 146 -10.58 15.28 -21.90
N LEU A 147 -9.71 15.50 -20.89
CA LEU A 147 -8.71 14.51 -20.47
C LEU A 147 -9.38 13.26 -19.88
N HIS A 148 -10.36 13.43 -19.00
CA HIS A 148 -11.11 12.35 -18.37
C HIS A 148 -11.82 11.43 -19.36
N GLU A 149 -12.23 11.96 -20.51
CA GLU A 149 -12.88 11.24 -21.60
C GLU A 149 -11.90 10.52 -22.54
N LYS A 150 -10.60 10.85 -22.49
CA LYS A 150 -9.60 10.15 -23.29
C LYS A 150 -9.56 8.67 -22.91
N VAL A 151 -9.26 7.86 -23.92
CA VAL A 151 -9.18 6.40 -23.83
C VAL A 151 -7.71 6.00 -23.91
N PHE A 152 -7.31 5.01 -23.13
CA PHE A 152 -5.96 4.44 -23.22
C PHE A 152 -5.69 3.89 -24.63
N ALA A 153 -4.50 4.15 -25.15
CA ALA A 153 -4.10 3.67 -26.48
C ALA A 153 -4.00 2.14 -26.52
N ALA A 154 -3.54 1.52 -25.43
CA ALA A 154 -3.45 0.08 -25.28
C ALA A 154 -4.85 -0.55 -25.26
N GLN A 155 -5.06 -1.55 -26.11
CA GLN A 155 -6.34 -2.25 -26.22
C GLN A 155 -6.17 -3.70 -25.81
N GLN A 156 -7.25 -4.31 -25.36
CA GLN A 156 -7.27 -5.73 -25.12
C GLN A 156 -7.05 -6.51 -26.42
N THR A 157 -6.15 -7.48 -26.37
CA THR A 157 -5.96 -8.48 -27.43
C THR A 157 -5.95 -9.89 -26.84
N GLU A 158 -5.68 -10.90 -27.67
CA GLU A 158 -5.50 -12.28 -27.21
C GLU A 158 -4.32 -12.43 -26.23
N GLU A 159 -3.39 -11.49 -26.22
CA GLU A 159 -2.25 -11.49 -25.32
C GLU A 159 -2.61 -10.84 -23.98
N ALA A 160 -2.37 -11.57 -22.89
CA ALA A 160 -2.77 -11.18 -21.54
C ALA A 160 -2.17 -9.85 -21.05
N LYS A 161 -1.00 -9.51 -21.58
CA LYS A 161 -0.23 -8.32 -21.22
C LYS A 161 -0.44 -7.12 -22.12
N SER A 162 -1.32 -7.22 -23.12
CA SER A 162 -1.55 -6.18 -24.14
C SER A 162 -2.00 -4.83 -23.59
N ILE A 163 -2.62 -4.84 -22.41
CA ILE A 163 -3.12 -3.65 -21.70
C ILE A 163 -2.11 -3.08 -20.69
N LEU A 164 -0.92 -3.68 -20.59
CA LEU A 164 0.20 -3.19 -19.78
C LEU A 164 1.20 -2.47 -20.67
N THR A 165 2.02 -1.62 -20.07
CA THR A 165 3.04 -0.83 -20.78
C THR A 165 4.39 -1.56 -20.71
N PRO A 166 4.91 -2.08 -21.83
CA PRO A 166 6.19 -2.78 -21.85
C PRO A 166 7.36 -1.79 -21.94
N VAL A 167 8.32 -1.89 -21.02
CA VAL A 167 9.55 -1.09 -21.02
C VAL A 167 10.73 -1.99 -20.67
N SER A 168 11.69 -2.13 -21.60
CA SER A 168 12.91 -2.93 -21.41
C SER A 168 12.64 -4.36 -20.89
N GLY A 169 11.63 -5.03 -21.45
CA GLY A 169 11.25 -6.41 -21.08
C GLY A 169 10.43 -6.53 -19.79
N ARG A 170 10.06 -5.40 -19.18
CA ARG A 170 9.24 -5.31 -17.97
C ARG A 170 7.87 -4.73 -18.30
N ASP A 171 6.81 -5.31 -17.74
CA ASP A 171 5.46 -4.77 -17.89
C ASP A 171 5.12 -3.86 -16.70
N TYR A 172 4.47 -2.73 -17.00
CA TYR A 172 4.03 -1.73 -16.02
C TYR A 172 2.54 -1.48 -16.13
N ILE A 173 1.88 -1.28 -15.00
CA ILE A 173 0.43 -1.06 -14.95
C ILE A 173 0.11 0.43 -15.09
N PRO A 174 -0.74 0.83 -16.05
CA PRO A 174 -1.21 2.21 -16.14
C PRO A 174 -2.02 2.63 -14.90
N MET A 175 -1.73 3.82 -14.39
CA MET A 175 -2.41 4.37 -13.21
C MET A 175 -2.76 5.84 -13.40
N THR A 176 -3.80 6.30 -12.71
CA THR A 176 -4.20 7.70 -12.75
C THR A 176 -4.49 8.25 -11.36
N GLY A 177 -4.29 9.55 -11.17
CA GLY A 177 -4.55 10.20 -9.88
C GLY A 177 -4.67 11.70 -9.99
N MET A 178 -5.64 12.27 -9.27
CA MET A 178 -5.74 13.72 -9.08
C MET A 178 -4.92 14.12 -7.86
N ALA A 179 -4.14 15.19 -7.98
CA ALA A 179 -3.45 15.76 -6.84
C ALA A 179 -4.42 16.46 -5.89
N THR A 180 -4.16 16.32 -4.60
CA THR A 180 -4.94 16.94 -3.54
C THR A 180 -4.02 17.57 -2.50
N PHE A 181 -4.48 18.63 -1.83
CA PHE A 181 -3.85 19.24 -0.66
C PHE A 181 -4.92 19.52 0.39
N GLU A 182 -4.54 19.72 1.66
CA GLU A 182 -5.42 20.12 2.77
C GLU A 182 -6.85 19.52 2.74
N ASN A 183 -7.05 18.35 3.34
CA ASN A 183 -8.36 17.68 3.40
C ASN A 183 -8.98 17.38 2.02
N GLY A 184 -8.15 17.03 1.03
CA GLY A 184 -8.63 16.49 -0.25
C GLY A 184 -8.99 17.53 -1.32
N LYS A 185 -8.67 18.82 -1.12
CA LYS A 185 -8.92 19.86 -2.14
C LYS A 185 -8.04 19.63 -3.37
N THR A 186 -8.59 19.75 -4.56
CA THR A 186 -7.87 19.56 -5.84
C THR A 186 -7.25 20.85 -6.41
N LEU A 187 -7.67 21.99 -5.87
CA LEU A 187 -7.28 23.34 -6.29
C LEU A 187 -6.05 23.83 -5.51
N ILE A 188 -4.86 23.45 -5.96
CA ILE A 188 -3.59 23.62 -5.26
C ILE A 188 -2.99 25.02 -5.51
N PRO A 189 -2.63 25.77 -4.46
CA PRO A 189 -1.91 27.04 -4.60
C PRO A 189 -0.59 26.85 -5.36
N TYR A 190 -0.37 27.68 -6.38
CA TYR A 190 0.83 27.62 -7.20
C TYR A 190 1.97 28.39 -6.52
N THR A 191 2.57 27.83 -5.47
CA THR A 191 3.55 28.52 -4.61
C THR A 191 4.70 27.59 -4.22
N LYS A 192 5.91 28.17 -4.05
CA LYS A 192 7.13 27.44 -3.67
C LYS A 192 6.96 26.79 -2.29
N GLY A 193 7.44 25.56 -2.15
CA GLY A 193 7.36 24.79 -0.90
C GLY A 193 5.99 24.13 -0.62
N MET A 194 5.03 24.24 -1.55
CA MET A 194 3.75 23.56 -1.41
C MET A 194 3.91 22.04 -1.46
N GLN A 195 3.17 21.35 -0.61
CA GLN A 195 3.11 19.90 -0.57
C GLN A 195 1.70 19.42 -0.93
N ALA A 196 1.63 18.40 -1.78
CA ALA A 196 0.38 17.80 -2.23
C ALA A 196 0.54 16.27 -2.33
N THR A 197 -0.58 15.58 -2.26
CA THR A 197 -0.68 14.12 -2.28
C THR A 197 -1.42 13.68 -3.53
N VAL A 198 -0.91 12.67 -4.21
CA VAL A 198 -1.58 12.01 -5.33
C VAL A 198 -1.81 10.56 -4.96
N ILE A 199 -3.05 10.09 -5.04
CA ILE A 199 -3.35 8.66 -4.95
C ILE A 199 -3.47 8.13 -6.37
N LEU A 200 -2.46 7.39 -6.81
CA LEU A 200 -2.46 6.69 -8.09
C LEU A 200 -3.27 5.41 -7.97
N THR A 201 -4.30 5.31 -8.80
CA THR A 201 -5.23 4.17 -8.88
C THR A 201 -4.99 3.43 -10.18
N ARG A 202 -4.81 2.10 -10.10
CA ARG A 202 -4.68 1.25 -11.30
C ARG A 202 -5.92 1.37 -12.16
N VAL A 203 -5.73 1.42 -13.48
CA VAL A 203 -6.83 1.46 -14.45
C VAL A 203 -7.39 0.07 -14.77
N VAL A 204 -6.61 -0.96 -14.46
CA VAL A 204 -6.97 -2.37 -14.65
C VAL A 204 -7.42 -3.00 -13.34
N ALA A 205 -8.18 -4.08 -13.44
CA ALA A 205 -8.40 -5.05 -12.38
C ALA A 205 -7.51 -6.28 -12.59
N ARG A 206 -7.46 -7.17 -11.59
CA ARG A 206 -6.72 -8.44 -11.66
C ARG A 206 -7.61 -9.61 -11.27
N ILE A 207 -7.40 -10.74 -11.94
CA ILE A 207 -8.04 -12.01 -11.59
C ILE A 207 -6.98 -12.99 -11.09
N ASP A 208 -7.25 -13.60 -9.95
CA ASP A 208 -6.55 -14.76 -9.40
C ASP A 208 -7.46 -16.00 -9.46
N VAL A 209 -6.86 -17.19 -9.56
CA VAL A 209 -7.59 -18.46 -9.59
C VAL A 209 -7.05 -19.41 -8.53
N VAL A 210 -7.93 -19.93 -7.67
CA VAL A 210 -7.62 -20.97 -6.67
C VAL A 210 -8.32 -22.26 -7.09
N ASN A 211 -7.55 -23.34 -7.20
CA ASN A 211 -8.08 -24.67 -7.54
C ASN A 211 -8.18 -25.54 -6.26
N ARG A 212 -9.38 -25.68 -5.72
CA ARG A 212 -9.65 -26.54 -4.55
C ARG A 212 -10.08 -27.96 -4.89
N ILE A 213 -10.15 -28.33 -6.16
CA ILE A 213 -10.71 -29.61 -6.60
C ILE A 213 -9.57 -30.64 -6.73
N PRO A 214 -9.43 -31.62 -5.80
CA PRO A 214 -8.40 -32.64 -5.93
C PRO A 214 -8.64 -33.50 -7.17
N GLY A 215 -7.56 -33.89 -7.84
CA GLY A 215 -7.64 -34.64 -9.09
C GLY A 215 -7.96 -33.80 -10.33
N LEU A 216 -8.39 -32.53 -10.18
CA LEU A 216 -8.47 -31.59 -11.30
C LEU A 216 -7.12 -30.90 -11.52
N LYS A 217 -6.58 -31.03 -12.71
CA LYS A 217 -5.40 -30.31 -13.19
C LYS A 217 -5.84 -29.33 -14.28
N ILE A 218 -5.78 -28.03 -14.00
CA ILE A 218 -6.12 -27.00 -14.99
C ILE A 218 -4.95 -26.85 -15.96
N THR A 219 -5.21 -27.04 -17.24
CA THR A 219 -4.21 -26.99 -18.31
C THR A 219 -4.32 -25.71 -19.13
N GLU A 220 -5.46 -25.03 -19.08
CA GLU A 220 -5.68 -23.78 -19.83
C GLU A 220 -6.76 -22.91 -19.15
N LEU A 221 -6.50 -21.60 -19.10
CA LEU A 221 -7.44 -20.57 -18.67
C LEU A 221 -7.53 -19.50 -19.75
N THR A 222 -8.74 -19.13 -20.16
CA THR A 222 -8.96 -18.02 -21.09
C THR A 222 -10.04 -17.07 -20.58
N LEU A 223 -9.83 -15.78 -20.75
CA LEU A 223 -10.76 -14.72 -20.39
C LEU A 223 -11.49 -14.24 -21.65
N HIS A 224 -12.81 -14.14 -21.57
CA HIS A 224 -13.65 -13.83 -22.73
C HIS A 224 -14.56 -12.64 -22.43
N ASN A 225 -14.97 -11.97 -23.51
CA ASN A 225 -15.95 -10.89 -23.47
C ASN A 225 -15.55 -9.75 -22.51
N THR A 226 -14.26 -9.53 -22.33
CA THR A 226 -13.68 -8.44 -21.52
C THR A 226 -13.80 -7.10 -22.23
N PHE A 227 -13.55 -5.99 -21.54
CA PHE A 227 -13.62 -4.65 -22.11
C PHE A 227 -12.37 -4.35 -22.95
N GLN A 228 -12.58 -3.83 -24.15
CA GLN A 228 -11.52 -3.57 -25.14
C GLN A 228 -10.59 -2.44 -24.70
N LYS A 229 -11.13 -1.43 -24.01
CA LYS A 229 -10.41 -0.21 -23.63
C LYS A 229 -10.90 0.31 -22.28
N SER A 230 -10.20 1.30 -21.72
CA SER A 230 -10.65 2.06 -20.56
C SER A 230 -10.40 3.56 -20.75
N ARG A 231 -11.14 4.38 -20.02
CA ARG A 231 -10.93 5.84 -19.98
C ARG A 231 -9.91 6.22 -18.91
N VAL A 232 -9.30 7.40 -19.08
CA VAL A 232 -8.37 7.98 -18.10
C VAL A 232 -9.03 8.12 -16.73
N SER A 233 -10.26 8.64 -16.69
CA SER A 233 -11.08 8.68 -15.48
C SER A 233 -11.97 7.45 -15.34
N ALA A 234 -12.36 7.13 -14.10
CA ALA A 234 -13.34 6.07 -13.84
C ALA A 234 -14.67 6.41 -14.53
N SER A 235 -15.19 5.46 -15.30
CA SER A 235 -16.42 5.66 -16.06
C SER A 235 -17.27 4.40 -16.04
N THR A 236 -18.57 4.57 -15.79
CA THR A 236 -19.56 3.50 -15.89
C THR A 236 -20.20 3.39 -17.28
N ALA A 237 -19.81 4.27 -18.21
CA ALA A 237 -20.28 4.20 -19.59
C ALA A 237 -19.84 2.88 -20.24
N GLU A 238 -20.69 2.35 -21.11
CA GLU A 238 -20.36 1.15 -21.87
C GLU A 238 -19.18 1.43 -22.80
N ILE A 239 -18.17 0.57 -22.74
CA ILE A 239 -17.02 0.56 -23.63
C ILE A 239 -17.10 -0.74 -24.43
N ASP A 240 -16.64 -0.69 -25.69
CA ASP A 240 -16.58 -1.84 -26.58
C ASP A 240 -15.96 -3.05 -25.89
N ARG A 241 -16.47 -4.25 -26.22
CA ARG A 241 -15.95 -5.52 -25.72
C ARG A 241 -15.00 -6.17 -26.71
N PHE A 242 -14.01 -6.88 -26.19
CA PHE A 242 -13.13 -7.73 -26.98
C PHE A 242 -13.87 -8.99 -27.40
N SER A 243 -13.93 -9.24 -28.71
CA SER A 243 -14.65 -10.39 -29.30
C SER A 243 -13.86 -11.71 -29.25
N GLY A 244 -12.54 -11.64 -29.02
CA GLY A 244 -11.68 -12.81 -28.88
C GLY A 244 -11.56 -13.33 -27.45
N SER A 245 -10.54 -14.15 -27.22
CA SER A 245 -10.20 -14.68 -25.91
C SER A 245 -8.79 -14.28 -25.51
N VAL A 246 -8.63 -13.77 -24.30
CA VAL A 246 -7.34 -13.43 -23.72
C VAL A 246 -6.73 -14.66 -23.06
N LYS A 247 -5.46 -14.93 -23.36
CA LYS A 247 -4.67 -15.99 -22.72
C LYS A 247 -4.35 -15.63 -21.28
N THR A 248 -3.94 -16.61 -20.48
CA THR A 248 -3.48 -16.38 -19.11
C THR A 248 -2.17 -15.60 -19.10
N TYR A 249 -2.01 -14.63 -18.19
CA TYR A 249 -0.78 -13.87 -18.01
C TYR A 249 0.29 -14.72 -17.31
N ALA A 250 -0.02 -15.25 -16.14
CA ALA A 250 0.87 -16.16 -15.43
C ALA A 250 0.91 -17.53 -16.11
N SER A 251 2.12 -18.09 -16.27
CA SER A 251 2.29 -19.44 -16.82
C SER A 251 1.68 -20.48 -15.90
N LEU A 252 0.85 -21.36 -16.49
CA LEU A 252 0.36 -22.57 -15.82
C LEU A 252 1.43 -23.65 -15.70
N GLY A 253 2.57 -23.52 -16.39
CA GLY A 253 3.64 -24.53 -16.42
C GLY A 253 3.10 -25.89 -16.85
N ALA A 254 3.34 -26.92 -16.04
CA ALA A 254 2.79 -28.26 -16.28
C ALA A 254 1.28 -28.37 -16.03
N GLY A 255 0.62 -27.33 -15.49
CA GLY A 255 -0.79 -27.26 -15.11
C GLY A 255 -0.99 -26.91 -13.62
N LEU A 256 -2.11 -26.28 -13.28
CA LEU A 256 -2.47 -25.95 -11.90
C LEU A 256 -3.25 -27.11 -11.26
N GLN A 257 -2.52 -27.96 -10.53
CA GLN A 257 -3.08 -29.09 -9.78
C GLN A 257 -3.95 -28.61 -8.62
N GLY A 258 -5.14 -29.16 -8.43
CA GLY A 258 -6.02 -28.77 -7.32
C GLY A 258 -5.75 -29.49 -6.00
N ALA A 259 -6.01 -28.80 -4.88
CA ALA A 259 -5.90 -29.33 -3.52
C ALA A 259 -6.94 -28.70 -2.58
N ARG A 260 -7.55 -29.49 -1.70
CA ARG A 260 -8.69 -29.05 -0.86
C ARG A 260 -8.39 -27.83 0.02
N ASP A 261 -7.15 -27.72 0.48
CA ASP A 261 -6.67 -26.64 1.35
C ASP A 261 -6.57 -25.27 0.66
N GLY A 262 -6.78 -25.20 -0.66
CA GLY A 262 -6.65 -23.96 -1.42
C GLY A 262 -5.21 -23.47 -1.59
N SER A 263 -4.21 -24.29 -1.25
CA SER A 263 -2.79 -23.97 -1.43
C SER A 263 -2.38 -23.82 -2.90
N LYS A 264 -3.27 -24.21 -3.83
CA LYS A 264 -3.03 -24.23 -5.26
C LYS A 264 -3.68 -23.02 -5.92
N LYS A 265 -2.90 -21.95 -6.00
CA LYS A 265 -3.30 -20.64 -6.52
C LYS A 265 -2.45 -20.26 -7.72
N LEU A 266 -3.11 -19.76 -8.77
CA LEU A 266 -2.49 -18.97 -9.83
C LEU A 266 -2.79 -17.50 -9.57
N ALA A 267 -1.78 -16.78 -9.11
CA ALA A 267 -1.82 -15.34 -9.01
C ALA A 267 -1.63 -14.69 -10.39
N LYS A 268 -2.21 -13.51 -10.59
CA LYS A 268 -2.06 -12.71 -11.83
C LYS A 268 -2.48 -13.52 -13.07
N ALA A 269 -3.62 -14.22 -12.97
CA ALA A 269 -4.13 -15.00 -14.10
C ALA A 269 -4.49 -14.08 -15.27
N PHE A 270 -5.12 -12.93 -14.98
CA PHE A 270 -5.47 -11.93 -15.99
C PHE A 270 -5.38 -10.52 -15.42
N TYR A 271 -5.09 -9.56 -16.29
CA TYR A 271 -5.44 -8.17 -16.11
C TYR A 271 -6.55 -7.83 -17.11
N LEU A 272 -7.46 -6.94 -16.72
CA LEU A 272 -8.58 -6.51 -17.56
C LEU A 272 -9.01 -5.09 -17.24
N TYR A 273 -9.56 -4.39 -18.22
CA TYR A 273 -10.14 -3.07 -18.02
C TYR A 273 -11.47 -3.12 -17.28
N GLU A 274 -11.80 -2.02 -16.59
CA GLU A 274 -13.11 -1.84 -15.96
C GLU A 274 -14.26 -1.77 -16.97
N GLY A 275 -15.46 -2.05 -16.48
CA GLY A 275 -16.68 -1.83 -17.22
C GLY A 275 -17.89 -2.53 -16.62
N LYS A 276 -19.06 -2.14 -17.10
CA LYS A 276 -20.35 -2.65 -16.64
C LYS A 276 -20.73 -3.96 -17.33
N ASN A 277 -21.01 -4.99 -16.55
CA ASN A 277 -21.55 -6.25 -17.05
C ASN A 277 -23.08 -6.18 -17.15
N LEU A 278 -23.62 -6.78 -18.21
CA LEU A 278 -25.07 -6.80 -18.48
C LEU A 278 -25.59 -8.22 -18.33
N ASP A 279 -26.81 -8.33 -17.83
CA ASP A 279 -27.43 -9.62 -17.49
C ASP A 279 -27.89 -10.42 -18.72
N GLU A 280 -27.95 -9.76 -19.89
CA GLU A 280 -28.47 -10.30 -21.13
C GLU A 280 -27.41 -10.99 -22.01
N GLY A 281 -27.74 -12.19 -22.53
CA GLY A 281 -27.19 -12.70 -23.78
C GLY A 281 -25.67 -12.96 -23.85
N GLY A 282 -25.03 -13.33 -22.74
CA GLY A 282 -23.58 -13.61 -22.73
C GLY A 282 -22.71 -12.35 -22.72
N LYS A 283 -23.28 -11.18 -22.39
CA LYS A 283 -22.57 -9.90 -22.23
C LYS A 283 -21.94 -9.72 -20.84
N CYS A 284 -21.65 -10.80 -20.12
CA CYS A 284 -20.81 -10.76 -18.92
C CYS A 284 -19.38 -11.19 -19.27
N VAL A 285 -18.38 -10.64 -18.58
CA VAL A 285 -17.04 -11.22 -18.57
C VAL A 285 -17.12 -12.66 -18.06
N TYR A 286 -16.34 -13.58 -18.63
CA TYR A 286 -16.25 -14.93 -18.10
C TYR A 286 -14.88 -15.55 -18.32
N VAL A 287 -14.52 -16.46 -17.42
CA VAL A 287 -13.30 -17.28 -17.52
C VAL A 287 -13.70 -18.70 -17.95
N ARG A 288 -13.08 -19.21 -19.02
CA ARG A 288 -13.15 -20.63 -19.37
C ARG A 288 -11.97 -21.36 -18.77
N VAL A 289 -12.28 -22.46 -18.11
CA VAL A 289 -11.34 -23.39 -17.51
C VAL A 289 -11.35 -24.66 -18.36
N LYS A 290 -10.17 -25.09 -18.78
CA LYS A 290 -9.97 -26.42 -19.37
C LYS A 290 -8.93 -27.16 -18.56
N GLY A 291 -9.19 -28.43 -18.32
CA GLY A 291 -8.33 -29.26 -17.48
C GLY A 291 -8.50 -30.75 -17.71
N GLU A 292 -7.77 -31.51 -16.92
CA GLU A 292 -7.79 -32.96 -16.85
C GLU A 292 -8.30 -33.34 -15.45
N LEU A 293 -9.41 -34.07 -15.38
CA LEU A 293 -9.96 -34.56 -14.12
C LEU A 293 -9.66 -36.05 -13.98
N SER A 294 -8.84 -36.39 -12.99
CA SER A 294 -8.62 -37.77 -12.58
C SER A 294 -9.86 -38.27 -11.82
N ILE A 295 -10.52 -39.26 -12.39
CA ILE A 295 -11.62 -40.00 -11.76
C ILE A 295 -11.06 -41.30 -11.16
N GLY A 296 -11.71 -41.81 -10.11
CA GLY A 296 -11.28 -43.05 -9.44
C GLY A 296 -11.05 -44.20 -10.44
N GLY A 297 -10.04 -45.04 -10.18
CA GLY A 297 -9.65 -46.12 -11.10
C GLY A 297 -8.63 -45.72 -12.18
N GLY A 298 -7.96 -44.57 -12.06
CA GLY A 298 -6.82 -44.18 -12.90
C GLY A 298 -7.19 -43.60 -14.27
N SER A 299 -8.47 -43.37 -14.53
CA SER A 299 -8.93 -42.73 -15.77
C SER A 299 -8.91 -41.21 -15.64
N THR A 300 -8.62 -40.52 -16.75
CA THR A 300 -8.60 -39.07 -16.84
C THR A 300 -9.57 -38.62 -17.93
N THR A 301 -10.41 -37.63 -17.63
CA THR A 301 -11.32 -37.02 -18.61
C THR A 301 -11.00 -35.54 -18.82
N THR A 302 -11.22 -35.04 -20.03
CA THR A 302 -11.12 -33.60 -20.31
C THR A 302 -12.29 -32.87 -19.67
N PHE A 303 -11.96 -31.81 -18.95
CA PHE A 303 -12.87 -30.98 -18.20
C PHE A 303 -12.97 -29.60 -18.84
N PHE A 304 -14.19 -29.10 -19.02
CA PHE A 304 -14.46 -27.73 -19.46
C PHE A 304 -15.48 -27.08 -18.53
N TYR A 305 -15.19 -25.86 -18.08
CA TYR A 305 -16.09 -25.10 -17.24
C TYR A 305 -16.06 -23.61 -17.54
N THR A 306 -17.22 -22.96 -17.50
CA THR A 306 -17.35 -21.53 -17.73
C THR A 306 -17.78 -20.85 -16.44
N ILE A 307 -17.02 -19.84 -16.03
CA ILE A 307 -17.24 -19.07 -14.81
C ILE A 307 -17.61 -17.64 -15.22
N PRO A 308 -18.90 -17.29 -15.21
CA PRO A 308 -19.32 -15.93 -15.50
C PRO A 308 -19.05 -15.00 -14.30
N PHE A 309 -18.79 -13.73 -14.58
CA PHE A 309 -18.75 -12.65 -13.58
C PHE A 309 -20.17 -12.35 -13.10
N LYS A 310 -20.70 -13.26 -12.29
CA LYS A 310 -22.01 -13.20 -11.65
C LYS A 310 -21.88 -13.67 -10.22
N THR A 311 -22.72 -13.11 -9.35
CA THR A 311 -22.87 -13.64 -7.99
C THR A 311 -23.41 -15.07 -8.04
N LYS A 312 -22.99 -15.90 -7.11
CA LYS A 312 -23.45 -17.27 -6.99
C LYS A 312 -23.47 -17.66 -5.52
N GLU A 313 -24.60 -18.17 -5.06
CA GLU A 313 -24.68 -18.78 -3.74
C GLU A 313 -24.05 -20.17 -3.80
N LEU A 314 -23.19 -20.48 -2.81
CA LEU A 314 -22.50 -21.77 -2.74
C LEU A 314 -23.51 -22.92 -2.66
N GLY A 315 -23.35 -23.94 -3.51
CA GLY A 315 -24.26 -25.07 -3.65
C GLY A 315 -25.49 -24.80 -4.54
N SER A 316 -25.70 -23.56 -5.01
CA SER A 316 -26.79 -23.23 -5.92
C SER A 316 -26.37 -23.41 -7.39
N ALA A 317 -27.25 -24.00 -8.20
CA ALA A 317 -27.08 -24.02 -9.65
C ALA A 317 -27.48 -22.69 -10.32
N VAL A 318 -28.17 -21.80 -9.58
CA VAL A 318 -28.69 -20.53 -10.09
C VAL A 318 -27.65 -19.43 -9.92
N LEU A 319 -27.37 -18.71 -11.00
CA LEU A 319 -26.53 -17.52 -10.99
C LEU A 319 -27.36 -16.29 -10.64
N GLY A 320 -26.81 -15.42 -9.80
CA GLY A 320 -27.39 -14.13 -9.45
C GLY A 320 -26.98 -13.01 -10.40
N ALA A 321 -27.00 -11.79 -9.87
CA ALA A 321 -26.73 -10.56 -10.63
C ALA A 321 -25.29 -10.51 -11.19
N PRO A 322 -25.07 -9.84 -12.34
CA PRO A 322 -23.76 -9.52 -12.87
C PRO A 322 -22.87 -8.77 -11.87
N ILE A 323 -21.58 -9.08 -11.92
CA ILE A 323 -20.53 -8.37 -11.18
C ILE A 323 -19.79 -7.47 -12.16
N ASP A 324 -19.89 -6.15 -11.97
CA ASP A 324 -19.12 -5.18 -12.77
C ASP A 324 -17.62 -5.31 -12.51
N VAL A 325 -16.82 -5.08 -13.54
CA VAL A 325 -15.37 -5.02 -13.40
C VAL A 325 -14.99 -3.62 -12.97
N LYS A 326 -14.34 -3.49 -11.83
CA LYS A 326 -13.90 -2.22 -11.24
C LYS A 326 -12.40 -2.09 -11.42
N ARG A 327 -11.93 -0.92 -11.83
CA ARG A 327 -10.49 -0.64 -11.84
C ARG A 327 -9.91 -0.76 -10.43
N ASN A 328 -8.65 -1.19 -10.31
CA ASN A 328 -7.97 -1.39 -9.02
C ASN A 328 -8.72 -2.33 -8.06
N HIS A 329 -9.31 -3.41 -8.59
CA HIS A 329 -9.89 -4.49 -7.81
C HIS A 329 -9.19 -5.83 -8.08
N LEU A 330 -9.13 -6.66 -7.05
CA LEU A 330 -8.66 -8.04 -7.11
C LEU A 330 -9.86 -8.97 -7.02
N TYR A 331 -10.00 -9.78 -8.05
CA TYR A 331 -11.02 -10.79 -8.18
C TYR A 331 -10.41 -12.17 -7.96
N THR A 332 -10.87 -12.92 -6.96
CA THR A 332 -10.39 -14.30 -6.76
C THR A 332 -11.50 -15.29 -7.11
N ILE A 333 -11.28 -16.04 -8.18
CA ILE A 333 -12.10 -17.20 -8.52
C ILE A 333 -11.63 -18.39 -7.68
N ILE A 334 -12.54 -19.00 -6.93
CA ILE A 334 -12.27 -20.20 -6.15
C ILE A 334 -13.08 -21.34 -6.75
N LEU A 335 -12.39 -22.33 -7.31
CA LEU A 335 -12.97 -23.54 -7.88
C LEU A 335 -13.07 -24.62 -6.80
N GLY A 336 -14.26 -25.21 -6.64
CA GLY A 336 -14.59 -26.18 -5.61
C GLY A 336 -15.05 -25.54 -4.30
N SER A 337 -15.88 -26.27 -3.54
CA SER A 337 -16.35 -25.84 -2.21
C SER A 337 -15.49 -26.47 -1.09
N ASP A 338 -15.53 -25.86 0.09
CA ASP A 338 -15.07 -26.43 1.35
C ASP A 338 -15.91 -27.64 1.81
N LYS A 339 -17.09 -27.85 1.20
CA LYS A 339 -18.06 -28.88 1.57
C LYS A 339 -18.06 -30.13 0.70
N ASP A 340 -17.45 -30.15 -0.49
CA ASP A 340 -17.83 -31.20 -1.46
C ASP A 340 -16.90 -32.40 -1.64
N LYS A 341 -17.57 -33.53 -1.47
CA LYS A 341 -17.28 -34.89 -1.90
C LYS A 341 -17.52 -35.05 -3.43
N GLY A 342 -17.01 -34.14 -4.26
CA GLY A 342 -16.91 -34.36 -5.72
C GLY A 342 -17.86 -33.60 -6.65
N THR A 343 -18.66 -32.65 -6.19
CA THR A 343 -19.50 -31.79 -7.06
C THR A 343 -18.76 -30.50 -7.41
N LEU A 344 -18.82 -30.08 -8.67
CA LEU A 344 -18.17 -28.88 -9.19
C LEU A 344 -18.95 -27.63 -8.80
N ASP A 345 -18.30 -26.75 -8.04
CA ASP A 345 -18.84 -25.44 -7.65
C ASP A 345 -17.78 -24.35 -7.81
N PHE A 346 -18.17 -23.08 -7.72
CA PHE A 346 -17.24 -21.96 -7.66
C PHE A 346 -17.79 -20.85 -6.77
N SER A 347 -16.87 -20.07 -6.21
CA SER A 347 -17.18 -18.79 -5.58
C SER A 347 -16.24 -17.71 -6.10
N PHE A 348 -16.58 -16.47 -5.81
CA PHE A 348 -15.86 -15.30 -6.29
C PHE A 348 -15.74 -14.28 -5.15
N THR A 349 -14.55 -13.72 -4.95
CA THR A 349 -14.36 -12.55 -4.10
C THR A 349 -14.09 -11.32 -4.95
N ASP A 350 -14.65 -10.19 -4.55
CA ASP A 350 -14.41 -8.87 -5.12
C ASP A 350 -13.85 -7.99 -4.00
N GLU A 351 -12.56 -7.72 -4.04
CA GLU A 351 -11.87 -6.93 -3.03
C GLU A 351 -11.18 -5.76 -3.73
N PRO A 352 -11.16 -4.55 -3.13
CA PRO A 352 -10.23 -3.52 -3.56
C PRO A 352 -8.83 -4.13 -3.62
N TRP A 353 -8.05 -3.80 -4.66
CA TRP A 353 -6.68 -4.28 -4.86
C TRP A 353 -5.69 -3.57 -3.90
N ASN A 354 -6.15 -3.40 -2.66
CA ASN A 354 -5.61 -2.61 -1.57
C ASN A 354 -5.92 -3.33 -0.25
N MET A 355 -5.55 -4.60 -0.05
CA MET A 355 -5.66 -5.16 1.31
C MET A 355 -4.51 -4.65 2.18
N HIS A 356 -4.63 -3.40 2.62
CA HIS A 356 -4.35 -3.14 4.02
C HIS A 356 -5.66 -3.35 4.77
N THR A 357 -5.75 -4.47 5.50
CA THR A 357 -6.07 -4.28 6.92
C THR A 357 -5.03 -3.28 7.40
N PHE A 358 -5.46 -2.06 7.71
CA PHE A 358 -4.71 -1.23 8.61
C PHE A 358 -4.54 -2.05 9.89
N TYR A 359 -3.44 -2.79 10.02
CA TYR A 359 -2.74 -2.74 11.28
C TYR A 359 -2.14 -1.34 11.32
N GLU A 360 -2.99 -0.33 11.56
CA GLU A 360 -2.59 0.61 12.58
C GLU A 360 -2.30 -0.29 13.77
N PRO A 361 -1.05 -0.39 14.25
CA PRO A 361 -0.85 -0.99 15.54
C PRO A 361 -1.72 -0.19 16.51
N PHE A 362 -2.87 -0.77 16.80
CA PHE A 362 -3.92 -0.15 17.55
C PHE A 362 -3.49 -0.29 18.99
N SER A 363 -3.07 0.82 19.61
CA SER A 363 -2.97 0.80 21.05
C SER A 363 -4.37 1.00 21.57
N PRO A 364 -4.94 0.01 22.28
CA PRO A 364 -6.26 0.17 22.85
C PRO A 364 -6.26 1.28 23.91
N VAL A 365 -5.11 1.55 24.55
CA VAL A 365 -4.94 2.61 25.56
C VAL A 365 -4.06 3.75 25.02
N MET A 366 -4.58 4.97 25.07
CA MET A 366 -3.88 6.18 24.65
C MET A 366 -3.77 7.17 25.81
N ALA A 367 -2.66 7.92 25.87
CA ALA A 367 -2.54 9.13 26.69
C ALA A 367 -2.44 10.37 25.80
N THR A 368 -3.13 11.43 26.17
CA THR A 368 -3.02 12.75 25.55
C THR A 368 -2.80 13.81 26.62
N ALA A 369 -1.93 14.78 26.36
CA ALA A 369 -1.82 15.97 27.21
C ALA A 369 -2.75 17.06 26.65
N PRO A 370 -3.61 17.70 27.46
CA PRO A 370 -4.49 18.77 26.98
C PRO A 370 -3.71 20.00 26.48
N GLN A 371 -2.47 20.21 26.95
CA GLN A 371 -1.47 21.11 26.35
C GLN A 371 -0.05 20.73 26.83
N ASN A 372 0.97 21.02 26.02
CA ASN A 372 2.35 21.07 26.53
C ASN A 372 2.48 22.33 27.42
N ASP A 373 2.98 22.14 28.64
CA ASP A 373 3.11 23.22 29.63
C ASP A 373 4.56 23.73 29.66
N ALA A 374 4.79 24.91 30.22
CA ALA A 374 6.12 25.45 30.50
C ALA A 374 6.97 24.52 31.41
N VAL A 375 6.35 23.51 32.04
CA VAL A 375 6.96 22.64 33.05
C VAL A 375 7.29 21.23 32.53
N TYR A 376 6.57 20.74 31.51
CA TYR A 376 6.79 19.43 30.92
C TYR A 376 6.51 19.41 29.41
N THR A 377 7.16 18.50 28.68
CA THR A 377 6.81 18.16 27.30
C THR A 377 6.29 16.73 27.23
N TYR A 378 5.24 16.54 26.44
CA TYR A 378 4.66 15.23 26.15
C TYR A 378 4.82 14.90 24.66
N LYS A 379 5.24 13.67 24.36
CA LYS A 379 5.34 13.16 23.01
C LYS A 379 4.88 11.71 22.97
N LEU A 380 4.07 11.37 21.98
CA LEU A 380 3.78 9.98 21.66
C LEU A 380 5.04 9.34 21.06
N ALA A 381 5.52 8.26 21.68
CA ALA A 381 6.76 7.59 21.32
C ALA A 381 6.51 6.34 20.44
N GLY A 382 5.26 5.88 20.38
CA GLY A 382 4.85 4.73 19.60
C GLY A 382 3.55 4.13 20.15
N ILE A 383 3.28 2.88 19.77
CA ILE A 383 2.07 2.16 20.18
C ILE A 383 2.24 1.67 21.60
N GLY A 384 1.30 2.02 22.47
CA GLY A 384 1.40 1.70 23.90
C GLY A 384 2.64 2.33 24.52
N ALA A 385 3.19 3.40 23.95
CA ALA A 385 4.39 4.07 24.43
C ALA A 385 4.31 5.60 24.28
N ALA A 386 4.65 6.31 25.36
CA ALA A 386 4.77 7.76 25.34
C ALA A 386 5.97 8.23 26.17
N ASP A 387 6.48 9.41 25.84
CA ASP A 387 7.55 10.08 26.56
C ASP A 387 7.02 11.34 27.24
N LEU A 388 7.31 11.47 28.53
CA LEU A 388 7.02 12.65 29.35
C LEU A 388 8.33 13.21 29.90
N SER A 389 8.64 14.46 29.62
CA SER A 389 9.89 15.08 30.06
C SER A 389 9.60 16.30 30.93
N PHE A 390 10.01 16.24 32.20
CA PHE A 390 9.94 17.36 33.14
C PHE A 390 11.21 18.21 33.10
N LYS A 391 11.06 19.52 33.35
CA LYS A 391 12.20 20.40 33.63
C LYS A 391 12.78 20.14 35.02
N LYS A 392 13.99 20.67 35.27
CA LYS A 392 14.69 20.56 36.58
C LYS A 392 13.83 20.99 37.76
N ALA A 393 13.07 22.08 37.61
CA ALA A 393 12.20 22.62 38.64
C ALA A 393 11.08 21.65 39.08
N GLY A 394 10.84 20.57 38.33
CA GLY A 394 9.75 19.65 38.59
C GLY A 394 8.39 20.30 38.36
N GLY A 395 7.33 19.55 38.64
CA GLY A 395 5.96 20.01 38.52
C GLY A 395 4.95 18.87 38.41
N THR A 396 3.76 19.22 37.96
CA THR A 396 2.65 18.28 37.79
C THR A 396 2.26 18.22 36.32
N ALA A 397 2.21 17.02 35.76
CA ALA A 397 1.67 16.74 34.44
C ALA A 397 0.32 16.04 34.58
N THR A 398 -0.64 16.44 33.75
CA THR A 398 -1.98 15.86 33.72
C THR A 398 -2.22 15.29 32.33
N LEU A 399 -2.41 13.97 32.26
CA LEU A 399 -2.66 13.24 31.02
C LEU A 399 -4.10 12.74 31.02
N MET A 400 -4.79 12.85 29.89
CA MET A 400 -6.05 12.18 29.63
C MET A 400 -5.76 10.79 29.07
N LEU A 401 -6.22 9.76 29.76
CA LEU A 401 -6.23 8.38 29.31
C LEU A 401 -7.57 8.12 28.62
N ASN A 402 -7.50 7.60 27.41
CA ASN A 402 -8.68 7.21 26.64
C ASN A 402 -8.47 5.81 26.09
N CYS A 403 -9.56 5.06 25.97
CA CYS A 403 -9.58 3.82 25.22
C CYS A 403 -10.39 3.95 23.94
N ARG A 404 -9.85 3.44 22.83
CA ARG A 404 -10.57 3.41 21.54
C ARG A 404 -11.50 2.19 21.40
N VAL A 405 -11.58 1.31 22.40
CA VAL A 405 -12.42 0.10 22.43
C VAL A 405 -13.40 0.17 23.60
N GLU A 406 -14.64 -0.20 23.34
CA GLU A 406 -15.69 -0.30 24.35
C GLU A 406 -15.33 -1.39 25.40
N GLY A 407 -15.58 -1.12 26.69
CA GLY A 407 -15.33 -2.06 27.79
C GLY A 407 -14.14 -1.73 28.72
N HIS A 408 -13.40 -0.65 28.45
CA HIS A 408 -12.24 -0.22 29.25
C HIS A 408 -12.63 0.80 30.29
N THR A 409 -13.15 0.32 31.41
CA THR A 409 -13.80 1.17 32.41
C THR A 409 -12.87 1.54 33.55
N THR A 410 -11.73 0.86 33.71
CA THR A 410 -10.73 1.13 34.75
C THR A 410 -9.27 1.03 34.25
N PHE A 411 -8.39 1.85 34.84
CA PHE A 411 -6.95 1.85 34.58
C PHE A 411 -6.23 1.78 35.92
N ASN A 412 -5.26 0.90 36.02
CA ASN A 412 -4.39 0.73 37.17
C ASN A 412 -2.96 1.08 36.76
N ILE A 413 -2.18 1.57 37.71
CA ILE A 413 -0.72 1.66 37.55
C ILE A 413 -0.19 0.32 38.04
N ASP A 414 0.43 -0.46 37.15
CA ASP A 414 1.03 -1.74 37.53
C ASP A 414 2.12 -1.48 38.57
N ASP A 415 2.09 -2.21 39.67
CA ASP A 415 3.03 -2.03 40.77
C ASP A 415 4.48 -2.21 40.30
N THR A 416 5.29 -1.23 40.70
CA THR A 416 6.48 -0.74 40.01
C THR A 416 7.78 -1.29 40.59
N SER A 417 7.92 -2.61 40.70
CA SER A 417 9.06 -3.21 41.40
C SER A 417 10.38 -3.28 40.62
N THR A 418 10.50 -2.64 39.44
CA THR A 418 11.80 -2.48 38.75
C THR A 418 12.08 -1.11 38.12
N LEU A 419 11.12 -0.17 38.04
CA LEU A 419 11.30 1.09 37.28
C LEU A 419 10.67 2.35 37.90
N ASN A 420 10.28 2.34 39.18
CA ASN A 420 9.87 3.54 39.91
C ASN A 420 11.01 4.04 40.81
N PRO A 421 11.76 5.07 40.39
CA PRO A 421 12.87 5.62 41.16
C PRO A 421 12.41 6.45 42.37
N GLY A 422 11.30 6.14 43.05
CA GLY A 422 10.84 6.78 44.30
C GLY A 422 10.56 8.30 44.26
N TRP A 423 10.94 9.00 43.18
CA TRP A 423 10.75 10.44 43.00
C TRP A 423 9.51 10.77 42.17
N LEU A 424 8.88 9.80 41.50
CA LEU A 424 7.64 10.01 40.79
C LEU A 424 6.46 9.57 41.64
N THR A 425 5.39 10.36 41.63
CA THR A 425 4.08 9.94 42.16
C THR A 425 3.04 10.09 41.06
N GLY A 426 2.27 9.03 40.81
CA GLY A 426 1.20 9.00 39.83
C GLY A 426 -0.10 8.55 40.48
N VAL A 427 -1.19 9.30 40.30
CA VAL A 427 -2.51 8.91 40.78
C VAL A 427 -3.53 9.05 39.65
N PRO A 428 -4.21 7.97 39.23
CA PRO A 428 -5.36 8.08 38.34
C PRO A 428 -6.57 8.60 39.15
N THR A 429 -7.18 9.68 38.67
CA THR A 429 -8.42 10.25 39.22
C THR A 429 -9.59 10.01 38.27
N LEU A 430 -10.75 9.65 38.86
CA LEU A 430 -11.99 9.39 38.13
C LEU A 430 -12.70 10.72 37.84
N ASN A 431 -12.81 11.09 36.57
CA ASN A 431 -13.65 12.20 36.11
C ASN A 431 -14.46 11.78 34.89
N GLY A 432 -15.76 11.49 35.07
CA GLY A 432 -16.73 11.30 33.98
C GLY A 432 -16.55 10.07 33.08
N ASP A 433 -17.52 9.87 32.18
CA ASP A 433 -17.65 8.69 31.33
C ASP A 433 -16.62 8.68 30.18
N GLY A 434 -15.69 7.71 30.21
CA GLY A 434 -14.84 7.31 29.07
C GLY A 434 -13.42 7.91 29.00
N ASN A 435 -13.13 9.03 29.65
CA ASN A 435 -11.78 9.63 29.68
C ASN A 435 -11.26 9.74 31.11
N LYS A 436 -10.22 8.98 31.47
CA LYS A 436 -9.62 9.05 32.82
C LYS A 436 -8.50 10.07 32.87
N THR A 437 -8.26 10.68 34.02
CA THR A 437 -7.15 11.61 34.18
C THR A 437 -6.04 10.98 35.02
N LEU A 438 -4.83 10.88 34.47
CA LEU A 438 -3.62 10.50 35.20
C LEU A 438 -2.82 11.76 35.55
N THR A 439 -2.62 11.99 36.84
CA THR A 439 -1.77 13.08 37.33
C THR A 439 -0.44 12.52 37.80
N ILE A 440 0.65 13.01 37.23
CA ILE A 440 2.03 12.63 37.56
C ILE A 440 2.75 13.83 38.13
N LYS A 441 3.37 13.67 39.30
CA LYS A 441 4.17 14.70 39.96
C LYS A 441 5.63 14.30 40.01
N ALA A 442 6.48 15.23 39.59
CA ALA A 442 7.92 15.17 39.72
C ALA A 442 8.39 16.30 40.65
N PRO A 443 9.04 16.03 41.79
CA PRO A 443 9.66 17.05 42.63
C PRO A 443 10.87 17.67 41.92
N VAL A 444 11.36 18.79 42.45
CA VAL A 444 12.59 19.44 41.95
C VAL A 444 13.75 18.42 41.92
N ASN A 445 14.48 18.37 40.80
CA ASN A 445 15.72 17.62 40.72
C ASN A 445 16.87 18.45 41.31
N SER A 446 17.22 18.19 42.57
CA SER A 446 18.37 18.78 43.26
C SER A 446 19.70 18.08 42.98
N GLY A 447 19.69 17.00 42.19
CA GLY A 447 20.88 16.26 41.80
C GLY A 447 21.63 16.90 40.64
N THR A 448 22.76 16.31 40.27
CA THR A 448 23.61 16.74 39.14
C THR A 448 23.40 15.90 37.88
N THR A 449 22.45 14.96 37.90
CA THR A 449 22.20 14.01 36.80
C THR A 449 20.73 13.99 36.39
N VAL A 450 20.49 13.72 35.10
CA VAL A 450 19.15 13.52 34.55
C VAL A 450 18.53 12.28 35.19
N ARG A 451 17.28 12.39 35.65
CA ARG A 451 16.52 11.26 36.17
C ARG A 451 15.69 10.62 35.07
N ARG A 452 15.56 9.30 35.12
CA ARG A 452 14.71 8.50 34.21
C ARG A 452 13.86 7.55 35.04
N GLY A 453 12.63 7.34 34.63
CA GLY A 453 11.70 6.39 35.22
C GLY A 453 10.70 5.90 34.18
N THR A 454 9.97 4.85 34.50
CA THR A 454 8.93 4.31 33.61
C THR A 454 7.67 4.03 34.42
N ILE A 455 6.53 4.45 33.90
CA ILE A 455 5.21 4.19 34.47
C ILE A 455 4.48 3.27 33.51
N ILE A 456 3.97 2.14 34.00
CA ILE A 456 3.15 1.22 33.20
C ILE A 456 1.71 1.34 33.68
N ILE A 457 0.81 1.63 32.75
CA ILE A 457 -0.62 1.78 32.98
C ILE A 457 -1.30 0.60 32.30
N THR A 458 -2.11 -0.12 33.06
CA THR A 458 -2.83 -1.31 32.57
C THR A 458 -4.32 -1.09 32.70
N SER A 459 -5.08 -1.37 31.64
CA SER A 459 -6.54 -1.38 31.69
C SER A 459 -7.08 -2.60 32.45
N ASP A 460 -8.37 -2.59 32.80
CA ASP A 460 -9.09 -3.77 33.30
C ASP A 460 -9.06 -4.98 32.37
N THR A 461 -8.82 -4.78 31.08
CA THR A 461 -8.70 -5.85 30.08
C THR A 461 -7.28 -6.40 29.94
N GLY A 462 -6.30 -5.83 30.66
CA GLY A 462 -4.91 -6.29 30.69
C GLY A 462 -3.97 -5.64 29.66
N GLU A 463 -4.46 -4.65 28.91
CA GLU A 463 -3.67 -3.95 27.90
C GLU A 463 -2.85 -2.82 28.53
N LYS A 464 -1.67 -2.54 27.97
CA LYS A 464 -0.67 -1.70 28.65
C LYS A 464 -0.25 -0.48 27.84
N LEU A 465 -0.05 0.63 28.54
CA LEU A 465 0.63 1.83 28.09
C LEU A 465 1.88 2.07 28.94
N THR A 466 3.04 2.13 28.29
CA THR A 466 4.34 2.43 28.89
C THR A 466 4.64 3.91 28.72
N LEU A 467 4.80 4.63 29.82
CA LEU A 467 5.18 6.03 29.83
C LEU A 467 6.62 6.15 30.33
N ASN A 468 7.55 6.49 29.44
CA ASN A 468 8.92 6.81 29.82
C ASN A 468 8.96 8.25 30.31
N VAL A 469 9.50 8.44 31.52
CA VAL A 469 9.57 9.74 32.17
C VAL A 469 11.03 10.15 32.31
N THR A 470 11.38 11.35 31.85
CA THR A 470 12.70 11.94 32.08
C THR A 470 12.59 13.27 32.82
N GLN A 471 13.61 13.63 33.60
CA GLN A 471 13.68 14.94 34.24
C GLN A 471 15.09 15.52 34.13
N ALA A 472 15.18 16.74 33.61
CA ALA A 472 16.45 17.47 33.52
C ALA A 472 17.07 17.73 34.91
N HIS A 473 18.38 18.03 34.93
CA HIS A 473 19.13 18.40 36.14
C HIS A 473 19.51 19.88 36.15
#